data_AF-C4LVS2-F1
#
_entry.id   AF-C4LVS2-F1
#
_cell.length_a   1.000
_cell.length_b   1.000
_cell.length_c   1.000
_cell.angle_alpha   90.00
_cell.angle_beta   90.00
_cell.angle_gamma   90.00
#
_symmetry.space_group_name_H-M   'P 1'
#
loop_
_entity.id
_entity.type
_entity.pdbx_description
1 polymer ?
#
loop_
_entity_poly.entity_id
_entity_poly.type
_entity_poly.pdbx_seq_one_letter_code
_entity_poly.pdbx_strand_id
1 'polypeptide(L)'
;MSREGHRIRYKEYKCTFPGCNEPAKTKYNCISHVWDGHLKLLPHEFHGIAYKSLPEEKRKEVKSKCLEYITFVTDTVNQRKRKPYKTGLGDTIESSKEIENNNQIISITPSCNEDFITIQSVNKNIKRLCIAGELFSEAGFFQRSDQRNKNEIQKITGALEQLKNVVGYSFVYKNDENNQKYGFMAQELQKIYPNTVKVLPDGTLSIDTVALLPYIVSSLKELYTSITELNKVTEITQKIKDILKQVLEPQEIDENELFIGKFGLGPKKIIWWVAIIFTILSIIEVICIPSFGMIWIWTIVVSFINWLSYWKSDWNDEVINNKFNKEIIINIITRWYIIISIGLIAFSMTFLMGSTLQIYMSIVIALNSLIVGLTFFDITKKLAGYLMIFSIILALLLLLILSFIQPSYSCLLSSRKLTQSNRYIFIKEQPPWNCMAPSLHSNSSSLIVDYTKPFSLKAIDFGVTARVELKCENGISFTCGNVELESSF
;
A
#
# COMPACT_ATOMS: atom_id res chain seq x y z
N MET A 1 35.13 8.85 109.98
CA MET A 1 34.27 9.72 109.14
C MET A 1 34.63 9.50 107.68
N SER A 2 33.95 8.56 107.02
CA SER A 2 34.15 8.19 105.62
C SER A 2 32.96 8.65 104.79
N ARG A 3 33.22 9.49 103.78
CA ARG A 3 32.24 10.04 102.84
C ARG A 3 31.57 8.91 102.06
N GLU A 4 30.24 8.86 102.11
CA GLU A 4 29.41 7.92 101.33
C GLU A 4 29.59 8.13 99.82
N GLY A 5 29.72 7.01 99.10
CA GLY A 5 30.08 6.98 97.68
C GLY A 5 29.00 7.50 96.74
N HIS A 6 29.36 8.45 95.89
CA HIS A 6 28.51 8.91 94.79
C HIS A 6 28.32 7.82 93.73
N ARG A 7 27.05 7.47 93.46
CA ARG A 7 26.63 6.53 92.41
C ARG A 7 26.91 7.15 91.03
N ILE A 8 27.89 6.63 90.30
CA ILE A 8 28.21 7.06 88.92
C ILE A 8 27.05 6.66 87.99
N ARG A 9 26.51 7.63 87.23
CA ARG A 9 25.44 7.39 86.23
C ARG A 9 26.02 7.50 84.82
N TYR A 10 25.92 6.43 84.05
CA TYR A 10 26.41 6.36 82.67
C TYR A 10 25.36 6.86 81.67
N LYS A 11 25.82 7.60 80.65
CA LYS A 11 24.97 8.22 79.62
C LYS A 11 25.04 7.41 78.32
N GLU A 12 24.44 6.23 78.37
CA GLU A 12 24.63 5.16 77.37
C GLU A 12 23.40 4.90 76.49
N TYR A 13 22.35 5.73 76.59
CA TYR A 13 21.12 5.57 75.81
C TYR A 13 20.83 6.80 74.98
N LYS A 14 20.54 6.61 73.68
CA LYS A 14 20.23 7.67 72.72
C LYS A 14 18.81 7.50 72.17
N CYS A 15 18.11 8.61 71.99
CA CYS A 15 16.81 8.64 71.33
C CYS A 15 16.97 8.39 69.83
N THR A 16 16.13 7.54 69.26
CA THR A 16 16.06 7.23 67.83
C THR A 16 14.78 7.75 67.17
N PHE A 17 14.05 8.64 67.84
CA PHE A 17 12.87 9.29 67.25
C PHE A 17 13.31 10.14 66.03
N PRO A 18 12.59 10.07 64.90
CA PRO A 18 12.98 10.76 63.67
C PRO A 18 13.21 12.26 63.89
N GLY A 19 14.39 12.76 63.50
CA GLY A 19 14.77 14.16 63.64
C GLY A 19 15.28 14.58 65.03
N CYS A 20 15.34 13.69 66.01
CA CYS A 20 15.91 14.00 67.33
C CYS A 20 17.44 13.90 67.34
N ASN A 21 18.10 15.01 67.68
CA ASN A 21 19.58 15.12 67.72
C ASN A 21 20.14 15.22 69.15
N GLU A 22 19.40 14.79 70.17
CA GLU A 22 19.87 14.87 71.54
C GLU A 22 21.07 13.94 71.84
N PRO A 23 22.00 14.37 72.71
CA PRO A 23 23.14 13.56 73.13
C PRO A 23 22.69 12.38 74.00
N ALA A 24 23.55 11.37 74.13
CA ALA A 24 23.25 10.21 74.96
C ALA A 24 22.99 10.60 76.43
N LYS A 25 22.03 9.91 77.06
CA LYS A 25 21.57 10.14 78.44
C LYS A 25 21.51 8.84 79.21
N THR A 26 21.26 8.93 80.51
CA THR A 26 20.92 7.75 81.32
C THR A 26 19.61 7.14 80.81
N LYS A 27 19.40 5.83 81.02
CA LYS A 27 18.20 5.14 80.54
C LYS A 27 16.89 5.85 80.90
N TYR A 28 16.75 6.25 82.17
CA TYR A 28 15.56 6.95 82.67
C TYR A 28 15.35 8.31 81.99
N ASN A 29 16.43 9.10 81.86
CA ASN A 29 16.33 10.42 81.25
C ASN A 29 16.04 10.33 79.74
N CYS A 30 16.53 9.29 79.07
CA CYS A 30 16.25 9.04 77.66
C CYS A 30 14.76 8.66 77.47
N ILE A 31 14.22 7.79 78.34
CA ILE A 31 12.78 7.44 78.35
C ILE A 31 11.91 8.68 78.62
N SER A 32 12.25 9.48 79.63
CA SER A 32 11.53 10.72 79.93
C SER A 32 11.59 11.68 78.75
N HIS A 33 12.74 11.81 78.08
CA HIS A 33 12.87 12.65 76.90
C HIS A 33 12.00 12.18 75.73
N VAL A 34 12.02 10.88 75.40
CA VAL A 34 11.18 10.32 74.33
C VAL A 34 9.70 10.59 74.61
N TRP A 35 9.28 10.35 75.84
CA TRP A 35 7.90 10.65 76.23
C TRP A 35 7.59 12.14 76.15
N ASP A 36 8.38 12.96 76.85
CA ASP A 36 8.08 14.38 77.04
C ASP A 36 8.29 15.23 75.78
N GLY A 37 9.17 14.80 74.89
CA GLY A 37 9.55 15.51 73.67
C GLY A 37 8.82 15.05 72.42
N HIS A 38 8.37 13.78 72.38
CA HIS A 38 7.84 13.20 71.14
C HIS A 38 6.48 12.54 71.30
N LEU A 39 6.25 11.77 72.36
CA LEU A 39 5.05 10.93 72.46
C LEU A 39 3.90 11.59 73.24
N LYS A 40 4.17 12.45 74.22
CA LYS A 40 3.11 13.02 75.09
C LYS A 40 2.10 13.91 74.36
N LEU A 41 2.49 14.48 73.21
CA LEU A 41 1.63 15.36 72.40
C LEU A 41 0.87 14.59 71.32
N LEU A 42 1.08 13.28 71.19
CA LEU A 42 0.27 12.45 70.31
C LEU A 42 -1.11 12.19 70.94
N PRO A 43 -2.15 11.92 70.13
CA PRO A 43 -3.48 11.65 70.64
C PRO A 43 -3.51 10.27 71.33
N HIS A 44 -3.46 10.26 72.66
CA HIS A 44 -3.64 9.09 73.52
C HIS A 44 -4.18 9.57 74.89
N GLU A 45 -4.69 8.65 75.71
CA GLU A 45 -5.23 8.88 77.06
C GLU A 45 -4.35 9.72 78.02
N PHE A 46 -3.05 9.87 77.76
CA PHE A 46 -2.11 10.61 78.62
C PHE A 46 -1.62 11.92 78.00
N HIS A 47 -2.38 12.48 77.06
CA HIS A 47 -2.01 13.68 76.31
C HIS A 47 -1.61 14.84 77.23
N GLY A 48 -0.44 15.43 76.98
CA GLY A 48 0.10 16.57 77.72
C GLY A 48 0.71 16.27 79.09
N ILE A 49 0.62 15.05 79.62
CA ILE A 49 1.14 14.70 80.95
C ILE A 49 2.63 14.35 80.88
N ALA A 50 3.45 14.99 81.71
CA ALA A 50 4.88 14.73 81.79
C ALA A 50 5.19 13.34 82.38
N TYR A 51 6.25 12.67 81.91
CA TYR A 51 6.61 11.29 82.28
C TYR A 51 6.76 11.09 83.80
N LYS A 52 7.34 12.09 84.48
CA LYS A 52 7.56 12.07 85.93
C LYS A 52 6.26 12.20 86.73
N SER A 53 5.23 12.80 86.15
CA SER A 53 3.94 13.02 86.80
C SER A 53 2.97 11.83 86.64
N LEU A 54 3.33 10.83 85.81
CA LEU A 54 2.52 9.62 85.64
C LEU A 54 2.56 8.72 86.89
N PRO A 55 1.43 8.10 87.28
CA PRO A 55 1.38 7.03 88.29
C PRO A 55 2.33 5.88 87.95
N GLU A 56 2.89 5.23 88.97
CA GLU A 56 3.96 4.23 88.80
C GLU A 56 3.54 3.01 87.98
N GLU A 57 2.28 2.59 88.10
CA GLU A 57 1.69 1.50 87.33
C GLU A 57 1.62 1.82 85.83
N LYS A 58 1.14 3.01 85.47
CA LYS A 58 1.04 3.49 84.08
C LYS A 58 2.40 3.83 83.48
N ARG A 59 3.38 4.20 84.30
CA ARG A 59 4.76 4.45 83.86
C ARG A 59 5.41 3.18 83.28
N LYS A 60 5.01 1.97 83.70
CA LYS A 60 5.50 0.71 83.10
C LYS A 60 5.01 0.52 81.68
N GLU A 61 3.72 0.80 81.43
CA GLU A 61 3.11 0.74 80.10
C GLU A 61 3.69 1.79 79.15
N VAL A 62 3.85 3.03 79.63
CA VAL A 62 4.49 4.09 78.84
C VAL A 62 5.95 3.77 78.54
N LYS A 63 6.65 3.15 79.48
CA LYS A 63 8.04 2.75 79.30
C LYS A 63 8.21 1.70 78.21
N SER A 64 7.30 0.74 78.04
CA SER A 64 7.41 -0.23 76.93
C SER A 64 7.31 0.47 75.57
N LYS A 65 6.35 1.40 75.41
CA LYS A 65 6.21 2.20 74.19
C LYS A 65 7.46 3.06 73.90
N CYS A 66 8.07 3.64 74.92
CA CYS A 66 9.29 4.45 74.75
C CYS A 66 10.53 3.61 74.41
N LEU A 67 10.59 2.33 74.80
CA LEU A 67 11.75 1.47 74.56
C LEU A 67 11.97 1.16 73.08
N GLU A 68 10.94 1.29 72.24
CA GLU A 68 11.06 1.14 70.77
C GLU A 68 11.86 2.28 70.13
N TYR A 69 11.93 3.45 70.77
CA TYR A 69 12.59 4.66 70.25
C TYR A 69 13.89 5.01 70.99
N ILE A 70 14.52 4.03 71.62
CA ILE A 70 15.78 4.21 72.34
C ILE A 70 16.76 3.10 71.99
N THR A 71 17.99 3.48 71.67
CA THR A 71 19.09 2.52 71.46
C THR A 71 20.19 2.71 72.49
N PHE A 72 20.88 1.61 72.79
CA PHE A 72 22.08 1.65 73.61
C PHE A 72 23.27 2.01 72.73
N VAL A 73 24.06 2.99 73.16
CA VAL A 73 25.29 3.42 72.51
C VAL A 73 26.44 3.15 73.46
N THR A 74 27.39 2.35 73.03
CA THR A 74 28.62 2.09 73.80
C THR A 74 29.48 3.35 73.81
N ASP A 75 29.64 4.00 74.96
CA ASP A 75 30.61 5.09 75.11
C ASP A 75 32.03 4.55 74.83
N THR A 76 32.71 5.14 73.85
CA THR A 76 34.11 4.80 73.47
C THR A 76 35.15 5.18 74.52
N VAL A 77 34.75 5.80 75.63
CA VAL A 77 35.67 6.40 76.63
C VAL A 77 35.76 5.61 77.95
N ASN A 78 34.97 4.56 78.20
CA ASN A 78 35.15 3.74 79.40
C ASN A 78 34.95 2.25 79.12
N GLN A 79 36.05 1.58 78.76
CA GLN A 79 36.12 0.12 78.69
C GLN A 79 35.99 -0.48 80.10
N ARG A 80 34.86 -1.14 80.42
CA ARG A 80 34.84 -2.45 81.14
C ARG A 80 33.47 -3.15 81.20
N LYS A 81 33.49 -4.39 80.68
CA LYS A 81 32.70 -5.61 80.94
C LYS A 81 31.44 -5.52 81.84
N ARG A 82 30.25 -5.65 81.25
CA ARG A 82 29.08 -6.32 81.86
C ARG A 82 28.31 -7.15 80.81
N LYS A 83 27.95 -8.39 81.20
CA LYS A 83 27.19 -9.36 80.41
C LYS A 83 25.82 -8.79 79.97
N PRO A 84 25.33 -9.06 78.74
CA PRO A 84 23.93 -8.82 78.43
C PRO A 84 23.05 -9.72 79.33
N TYR A 85 22.00 -9.12 79.89
CA TYR A 85 20.96 -9.84 80.61
C TYR A 85 20.27 -10.83 79.66
N LYS A 86 19.90 -12.01 80.18
CA LYS A 86 18.98 -12.96 79.54
C LYS A 86 17.65 -12.26 79.25
N THR A 87 17.40 -11.87 78.00
CA THR A 87 16.06 -11.98 77.42
C THR A 87 15.89 -13.45 77.05
N GLY A 88 15.02 -14.16 77.77
CA GLY A 88 14.82 -15.59 77.57
C GLY A 88 14.42 -15.91 76.14
N LEU A 89 15.29 -16.61 75.42
CA LEU A 89 15.06 -17.94 74.84
C LEU A 89 16.45 -18.46 74.43
N GLY A 90 16.92 -19.54 75.07
CA GLY A 90 18.32 -19.95 75.08
C GLY A 90 18.71 -20.94 73.98
N ASP A 91 19.99 -20.88 73.61
CA ASP A 91 20.72 -21.91 72.88
C ASP A 91 21.30 -22.96 73.84
N THR A 92 21.24 -24.24 73.48
CA THR A 92 22.25 -25.24 73.89
C THR A 92 22.43 -26.29 72.80
N ILE A 93 23.69 -26.49 72.43
CA ILE A 93 24.25 -27.57 71.61
C ILE A 93 24.75 -28.64 72.59
N GLU A 94 24.36 -29.92 72.46
CA GLU A 94 25.25 -31.07 72.76
C GLU A 94 24.66 -32.45 72.34
N SER A 95 25.52 -33.20 71.63
CA SER A 95 25.69 -34.67 71.49
C SER A 95 24.51 -35.65 71.34
N SER A 96 24.50 -36.30 70.17
CA SER A 96 24.23 -37.73 69.88
C SER A 96 23.25 -38.53 70.75
N LYS A 97 22.16 -39.00 70.12
CA LYS A 97 21.60 -40.36 70.28
C LYS A 97 20.77 -40.70 69.03
N GLU A 98 21.19 -41.73 68.31
CA GLU A 98 20.30 -42.50 67.45
C GLU A 98 19.20 -43.11 68.31
N ILE A 99 17.94 -42.84 67.98
CA ILE A 99 16.79 -43.69 68.32
C ILE A 99 15.87 -43.69 67.11
N GLU A 100 15.70 -44.88 66.53
CA GLU A 100 14.78 -45.21 65.46
C GLU A 100 13.30 -45.03 65.87
N ASN A 101 12.45 -44.83 64.85
CA ASN A 101 11.04 -45.23 64.78
C ASN A 101 10.04 -44.62 65.79
N ASN A 102 9.16 -43.72 65.32
CA ASN A 102 7.82 -44.13 64.90
C ASN A 102 6.93 -42.94 64.46
N ASN A 103 6.27 -43.19 63.33
CA ASN A 103 5.18 -42.48 62.68
C ASN A 103 4.22 -41.66 63.57
N GLN A 104 4.05 -40.37 63.24
CA GLN A 104 2.79 -39.72 62.87
C GLN A 104 2.93 -38.19 63.02
N ILE A 105 3.23 -37.48 61.94
CA ILE A 105 3.01 -36.03 61.88
C ILE A 105 1.58 -35.85 61.35
N ILE A 106 0.65 -35.59 62.29
CA ILE A 106 -0.67 -35.05 61.97
C ILE A 106 -0.44 -33.67 61.36
N SER A 107 -0.64 -33.55 60.05
CA SER A 107 -0.64 -32.28 59.33
C SER A 107 -1.91 -31.50 59.71
N ILE A 108 -1.85 -30.71 60.80
CA ILE A 108 -2.86 -29.69 61.06
C ILE A 108 -2.66 -28.62 60.00
N THR A 109 -3.54 -28.56 59.01
CA THR A 109 -3.63 -27.45 58.07
C THR A 109 -4.15 -26.22 58.84
N PRO A 110 -3.36 -25.16 59.01
CA PRO A 110 -3.88 -23.96 59.65
C PRO A 110 -4.78 -23.23 58.64
N SER A 111 -6.10 -23.26 58.87
CA SER A 111 -7.04 -22.38 58.19
C SER A 111 -6.79 -20.94 58.63
N CYS A 112 -6.85 -19.99 57.70
CA CYS A 112 -6.85 -18.58 58.06
C CYS A 112 -8.20 -18.28 58.74
N ASN A 113 -8.21 -18.07 60.06
CA ASN A 113 -9.42 -17.65 60.78
C ASN A 113 -9.80 -16.22 60.40
N GLU A 114 -11.10 -15.91 60.46
CA GLU A 114 -11.70 -14.69 59.87
C GLU A 114 -11.27 -13.37 60.54
N ASP A 115 -10.65 -13.42 61.72
CA ASP A 115 -10.23 -12.23 62.44
C ASP A 115 -8.71 -12.19 62.65
N PHE A 116 -8.13 -11.09 62.15
CA PHE A 116 -6.76 -10.61 62.35
C PHE A 116 -5.68 -11.11 61.36
N ILE A 117 -4.81 -10.17 60.95
CA ILE A 117 -3.62 -10.45 60.14
C ILE A 117 -2.72 -11.40 60.92
N THR A 118 -2.57 -12.63 60.43
CA THR A 118 -1.74 -13.64 61.11
C THR A 118 -0.57 -14.07 60.22
N ILE A 119 0.59 -14.24 60.85
CA ILE A 119 1.79 -14.76 60.18
C ILE A 119 1.95 -16.21 60.63
N GLN A 120 1.74 -17.14 59.71
CA GLN A 120 1.88 -18.57 59.93
C GLN A 120 3.19 -19.07 59.32
N SER A 121 3.96 -19.87 60.04
CA SER A 121 5.17 -20.50 59.51
C SER A 121 4.78 -21.73 58.69
N VAL A 122 4.96 -21.70 57.37
CA VAL A 122 4.71 -22.85 56.49
C VAL A 122 5.89 -23.83 56.56
N ASN A 123 7.11 -23.30 56.57
CA ASN A 123 8.36 -24.04 56.83
C ASN A 123 9.44 -23.05 57.34
N LYS A 124 10.68 -23.52 57.55
CA LYS A 124 11.79 -22.68 58.05
C LYS A 124 12.05 -21.41 57.21
N ASN A 125 11.69 -21.42 55.93
CA ASN A 125 12.02 -20.38 54.95
C ASN A 125 10.79 -19.60 54.43
N ILE A 126 9.58 -20.09 54.65
CA ILE A 126 8.34 -19.53 54.10
C ILE A 126 7.38 -19.23 55.26
N LYS A 127 7.00 -17.96 55.37
CA LYS A 127 5.91 -17.50 56.22
C LYS A 127 4.71 -17.13 55.34
N ARG A 128 3.53 -17.66 55.66
CA ARG A 128 2.25 -17.31 55.04
C ARG A 128 1.65 -16.15 55.83
N LEU A 129 1.31 -15.07 55.14
CA LEU A 129 0.55 -13.96 55.70
C LEU A 129 -0.92 -14.21 55.39
N CYS A 130 -1.70 -14.56 56.41
CA CYS A 130 -3.16 -14.68 56.31
C CYS A 130 -3.78 -13.30 56.57
N ILE A 131 -4.53 -12.78 55.61
CA ILE A 131 -5.32 -11.56 55.72
C ILE A 131 -6.75 -11.90 55.34
N ALA A 132 -7.71 -11.53 56.17
CA ALA A 132 -9.12 -11.55 55.80
C ALA A 132 -9.40 -10.30 54.93
N GLY A 133 -9.69 -10.50 53.65
CA GLY A 133 -9.99 -9.44 52.68
C GLY A 133 -8.86 -9.12 51.68
N GLU A 134 -9.03 -8.03 50.93
CA GLU A 134 -8.05 -7.57 49.94
C GLU A 134 -6.93 -6.75 50.61
N LEU A 135 -5.69 -6.94 50.16
CA LEU A 135 -4.54 -6.16 50.63
C LEU A 135 -4.36 -4.92 49.74
N PHE A 136 -4.64 -3.74 50.28
CA PHE A 136 -4.36 -2.46 49.63
C PHE A 136 -3.00 -1.91 50.10
N SER A 137 -2.10 -1.61 49.16
CA SER A 137 -0.79 -1.02 49.44
C SER A 137 -0.67 0.35 48.77
N GLU A 138 -0.52 1.42 49.55
CA GLU A 138 -0.42 2.80 49.01
C GLU A 138 0.84 3.04 48.17
N ALA A 139 1.96 2.42 48.52
CA ALA A 139 3.27 2.61 47.87
C ALA A 139 3.82 1.34 47.19
N GLY A 140 3.00 0.29 47.06
CA GLY A 140 3.40 -0.99 46.46
C GLY A 140 4.30 -1.87 47.34
N PHE A 141 4.90 -2.90 46.72
CA PHE A 141 5.80 -3.86 47.38
C PHE A 141 7.20 -3.79 46.80
N PHE A 142 8.22 -3.72 47.65
CA PHE A 142 9.62 -3.85 47.25
C PHE A 142 10.07 -5.31 47.33
N GLN A 143 10.55 -5.85 46.21
CA GLN A 143 11.18 -7.17 46.16
C GLN A 143 12.71 -7.01 46.16
N ARG A 144 13.39 -7.66 47.11
CA ARG A 144 14.86 -7.67 47.15
C ARG A 144 15.41 -8.35 45.90
N SER A 145 16.11 -7.59 45.05
CA SER A 145 16.56 -8.06 43.72
C SER A 145 18.03 -7.76 43.38
N ASP A 146 18.81 -7.20 44.32
CA ASP A 146 20.24 -6.88 44.17
C ASP A 146 21.07 -8.10 43.71
N GLN A 147 21.94 -7.88 42.73
CA GLN A 147 22.79 -8.89 42.10
C GLN A 147 23.64 -9.68 43.12
N ARG A 148 24.09 -9.05 44.22
CA ARG A 148 24.89 -9.71 45.26
C ARG A 148 24.14 -10.82 46.00
N ASN A 149 22.81 -10.85 45.88
CA ASN A 149 21.96 -11.86 46.51
C ASN A 149 21.51 -12.95 45.52
N LYS A 150 22.07 -12.98 44.31
CA LYS A 150 21.70 -13.90 43.23
C LYS A 150 22.92 -14.67 42.75
N ASN A 151 22.77 -15.99 42.63
CA ASN A 151 23.75 -16.88 42.01
C ASN A 151 23.18 -17.45 40.71
N GLU A 152 24.03 -17.97 39.82
CA GLU A 152 23.64 -18.67 38.59
C GLU A 152 22.69 -17.85 37.68
N ILE A 153 23.04 -16.59 37.45
CA ILE A 153 22.21 -15.67 36.64
C ILE A 153 22.28 -16.08 35.16
N GLN A 154 21.16 -16.54 34.62
CA GLN A 154 20.99 -16.90 33.21
C GLN A 154 19.94 -16.00 32.53
N LYS A 155 20.12 -15.74 31.24
CA LYS A 155 19.10 -15.04 30.44
C LYS A 155 17.97 -16.00 30.11
N ILE A 156 16.74 -15.50 30.16
CA ILE A 156 15.57 -16.24 29.70
C ILE A 156 15.57 -16.22 28.17
N THR A 157 15.48 -17.39 27.55
CA THR A 157 15.43 -17.59 26.09
C THR A 157 14.31 -18.57 25.75
N GLY A 158 13.71 -18.44 24.57
CA GLY A 158 12.57 -19.26 24.15
C GLY A 158 11.29 -18.92 24.90
N ALA A 159 11.22 -17.73 25.50
CA ALA A 159 10.06 -17.31 26.28
C ALA A 159 8.82 -17.14 25.39
N LEU A 160 9.00 -16.71 24.14
CA LEU A 160 7.90 -16.51 23.20
C LEU A 160 7.13 -17.80 22.90
N GLU A 161 7.83 -18.92 22.67
CA GLU A 161 7.19 -20.20 22.37
C GLU A 161 6.42 -20.75 23.56
N GLN A 162 6.99 -20.61 24.76
CA GLN A 162 6.34 -21.05 25.99
C GLN A 162 5.12 -20.18 26.33
N LEU A 163 5.23 -18.86 26.18
CA LEU A 163 4.14 -17.92 26.48
C LEU A 163 2.95 -18.07 25.53
N LYS A 164 3.17 -18.48 24.26
CA LYS A 164 2.09 -18.77 23.30
C LYS A 164 1.11 -19.83 23.82
N ASN A 165 1.57 -20.74 24.67
CA ASN A 165 0.74 -21.82 25.22
C ASN A 165 0.03 -21.43 26.52
N VAL A 166 0.30 -20.23 27.06
CA VAL A 166 -0.35 -19.74 28.28
C VAL A 166 -1.68 -19.08 27.93
N VAL A 167 -2.73 -19.47 28.65
CA VAL A 167 -4.09 -18.96 28.45
C VAL A 167 -4.53 -18.14 29.67
N GLY A 168 -5.04 -16.94 29.42
CA GLY A 168 -5.69 -16.12 30.45
C GLY A 168 -7.18 -16.46 30.56
N TYR A 169 -7.67 -16.56 31.79
CA TYR A 169 -9.07 -16.88 32.09
C TYR A 169 -9.73 -15.75 32.87
N SER A 170 -11.01 -15.51 32.59
CA SER A 170 -11.89 -14.82 33.53
C SER A 170 -12.59 -15.85 34.40
N PHE A 171 -12.62 -15.65 35.71
CA PHE A 171 -13.24 -16.58 36.64
C PHE A 171 -13.89 -15.83 37.79
N VAL A 172 -14.65 -16.58 38.58
CA VAL A 172 -15.33 -16.12 39.78
C VAL A 172 -15.04 -17.15 40.88
N TYR A 173 -14.83 -16.71 42.12
CA TYR A 173 -14.61 -17.64 43.23
C TYR A 173 -15.95 -18.26 43.65
N LYS A 174 -15.94 -19.54 44.04
CA LYS A 174 -17.16 -20.25 44.49
C LYS A 174 -17.85 -19.60 45.69
N ASN A 175 -17.10 -18.85 46.50
CA ASN A 175 -17.62 -18.16 47.68
C ASN A 175 -17.94 -16.68 47.41
N ASP A 176 -17.76 -16.21 46.17
CA ASP A 176 -17.92 -14.81 45.78
C ASP A 176 -18.39 -14.71 44.32
N GLU A 177 -19.62 -15.15 44.06
CA GLU A 177 -20.20 -15.34 42.72
C GLU A 177 -20.42 -14.03 41.93
N ASN A 178 -20.34 -12.87 42.60
CA ASN A 178 -20.63 -11.57 42.00
C ASN A 178 -19.39 -10.81 41.52
N ASN A 179 -18.18 -11.29 41.84
CA ASN A 179 -16.93 -10.60 41.53
C ASN A 179 -16.11 -11.34 40.49
N GLN A 180 -16.22 -10.90 39.22
CA GLN A 180 -15.40 -11.40 38.13
C GLN A 180 -13.93 -10.96 38.30
N LYS A 181 -13.01 -11.92 38.24
CA LYS A 181 -11.57 -11.71 38.30
C LYS A 181 -10.90 -12.30 37.05
N TYR A 182 -9.66 -11.90 36.78
CA TYR A 182 -8.86 -12.39 35.66
C TYR A 182 -7.54 -12.96 36.16
N GLY A 183 -7.09 -14.06 35.57
CA GLY A 183 -5.83 -14.69 35.95
C GLY A 183 -5.54 -15.95 35.17
N PHE A 184 -4.80 -16.86 35.79
CA PHE A 184 -4.33 -18.10 35.17
C PHE A 184 -4.79 -19.31 35.97
N MET A 185 -4.96 -20.45 35.29
CA MET A 185 -5.22 -21.72 35.95
C MET A 185 -3.89 -22.35 36.39
N ALA A 186 -3.73 -22.60 37.69
CA ALA A 186 -2.45 -23.04 38.25
C ALA A 186 -1.98 -24.39 37.70
N GLN A 187 -2.90 -25.31 37.43
CA GLN A 187 -2.63 -26.65 36.89
C GLN A 187 -2.08 -26.59 35.46
N GLU A 188 -2.60 -25.68 34.64
CA GLU A 188 -2.13 -25.49 33.27
C GLU A 188 -0.80 -24.75 33.26
N LEU A 189 -0.70 -23.71 34.09
CA LEU A 189 0.53 -22.94 34.21
C LEU A 189 1.68 -23.80 34.75
N GLN A 190 1.42 -24.75 35.65
CA GLN A 190 2.43 -25.66 36.18
C GLN A 190 3.08 -26.54 35.09
N LYS A 191 2.31 -26.92 34.05
CA LYS A 191 2.84 -27.72 32.94
C LYS A 191 3.84 -26.94 32.09
N ILE A 192 3.69 -25.62 32.00
CA ILE A 192 4.50 -24.73 31.16
C ILE A 192 5.64 -24.10 31.99
N TYR A 193 5.29 -23.54 33.15
CA TYR A 193 6.17 -22.82 34.08
C TYR A 193 6.08 -23.41 35.50
N PRO A 194 6.66 -24.59 35.75
CA PRO A 194 6.54 -25.28 37.04
C PRO A 194 7.05 -24.44 38.21
N ASN A 195 8.07 -23.61 38.00
CA ASN A 195 8.69 -22.78 39.04
C ASN A 195 7.82 -21.59 39.49
N THR A 196 6.79 -21.24 38.72
CA THR A 196 5.85 -20.16 39.07
C THR A 196 4.69 -20.65 39.93
N VAL A 197 4.53 -21.97 40.09
CA VAL A 197 3.45 -22.58 40.85
C VAL A 197 4.01 -23.22 42.11
N LYS A 198 3.41 -22.90 43.26
CA LYS A 198 3.76 -23.48 44.55
C LYS A 198 2.63 -24.39 45.01
N VAL A 199 3.01 -25.61 45.40
CA VAL A 199 2.13 -26.55 46.10
C VAL A 199 2.18 -26.20 47.58
N LEU A 200 1.03 -25.92 48.17
CA LEU A 200 0.90 -25.66 49.60
C LEU A 200 0.74 -26.99 50.37
N PRO A 201 1.00 -27.02 51.69
CA PRO A 201 0.90 -28.26 52.48
C PRO A 201 -0.49 -28.89 52.49
N ASP A 202 -1.52 -28.10 52.22
CA ASP A 202 -2.93 -28.51 52.10
C ASP A 202 -3.25 -29.16 50.73
N GLY A 203 -2.27 -29.26 49.83
CA GLY A 203 -2.43 -29.81 48.48
C GLY A 203 -2.98 -28.82 47.46
N THR A 204 -3.25 -27.58 47.86
CA THR A 204 -3.69 -26.52 46.92
C THR A 204 -2.52 -25.94 46.13
N LEU A 205 -2.80 -25.36 44.96
CA LEU A 205 -1.82 -24.72 44.10
C LEU A 205 -2.01 -23.21 44.14
N SER A 206 -0.91 -22.45 44.26
CA SER A 206 -0.90 -21.00 44.13
C SER A 206 0.14 -20.56 43.10
N ILE A 207 -0.12 -19.44 42.45
CA ILE A 207 0.71 -18.89 41.36
C ILE A 207 1.45 -17.65 41.86
N ASP A 208 2.73 -17.54 41.50
CA ASP A 208 3.52 -16.31 41.58
C ASP A 208 3.43 -15.57 40.22
N THR A 209 2.48 -14.65 40.13
CA THR A 209 2.23 -13.89 38.89
C THR A 209 3.36 -12.91 38.58
N VAL A 210 4.07 -12.42 39.59
CA VAL A 210 5.21 -11.50 39.42
C VAL A 210 6.37 -12.23 38.74
N ALA A 211 6.55 -13.52 39.04
CA ALA A 211 7.55 -14.35 38.38
C ALA A 211 7.31 -14.55 36.87
N LEU A 212 6.11 -14.28 36.34
CA LEU A 212 5.83 -14.33 34.90
C LEU A 212 6.30 -13.09 34.13
N LEU A 213 6.46 -11.94 34.80
CA LEU A 213 6.84 -10.67 34.15
C LEU A 213 8.16 -10.77 33.35
N PRO A 214 9.25 -11.39 33.88
CA PRO A 214 10.49 -11.55 33.12
C PRO A 214 10.32 -12.38 31.84
N TYR A 215 9.44 -13.38 31.84
CA TYR A 215 9.15 -14.18 30.65
C TYR A 215 8.42 -13.35 29.59
N ILE A 216 7.43 -12.55 29.99
CA ILE A 216 6.70 -11.64 29.09
C ILE A 216 7.62 -10.58 28.47
N VAL A 217 8.52 -9.99 29.26
CA VAL A 217 9.49 -9.01 28.74
C VAL A 217 10.45 -9.68 27.76
N SER A 218 10.89 -10.91 28.06
CA SER A 218 11.80 -11.66 27.19
C SER A 218 11.11 -12.08 25.89
N SER A 219 9.84 -12.52 25.93
CA SER A 219 9.07 -12.87 24.74
C SER A 219 8.80 -11.67 23.83
N LEU A 220 8.54 -10.49 24.39
CA LEU A 220 8.38 -9.26 23.60
C LEU A 220 9.67 -8.85 22.91
N LYS A 221 10.82 -9.01 23.56
CA LYS A 221 12.14 -8.77 22.96
C LYS A 221 12.43 -9.77 21.84
N GLU A 222 12.17 -11.05 22.06
CA GLU A 222 12.29 -12.08 21.03
C GLU A 222 11.40 -11.74 19.82
N LEU A 223 10.12 -11.41 20.06
CA LEU A 223 9.17 -11.02 19.01
C LEU A 223 9.64 -9.79 18.22
N TYR A 224 10.12 -8.75 18.91
CA TYR A 224 10.66 -7.55 18.26
C TYR A 224 11.86 -7.90 17.38
N THR A 225 12.75 -8.79 17.87
CA THR A 225 13.91 -9.25 17.11
C THR A 225 13.47 -9.99 15.85
N SER A 226 12.52 -10.92 15.95
CA SER A 226 11.94 -11.61 14.79
C SER A 226 11.27 -10.65 13.80
N ILE A 227 10.54 -9.64 14.25
CA ILE A 227 9.94 -8.61 13.38
C ILE A 227 11.04 -7.81 12.66
N THR A 228 12.10 -7.42 13.37
CA THR A 228 13.20 -6.67 12.75
C THR A 228 13.97 -7.50 11.74
N GLU A 229 14.14 -8.80 11.98
CA GLU A 229 14.75 -9.74 11.05
C GLU A 229 13.85 -9.95 9.82
N LEU A 230 12.54 -10.13 10.02
CA LEU A 230 11.57 -10.20 8.92
C LEU A 230 11.55 -8.91 8.09
N ASN A 231 11.64 -7.74 8.71
CA ASN A 231 11.72 -6.46 8.00
C ASN A 231 13.01 -6.33 7.20
N LYS A 232 14.14 -6.80 7.74
CA LYS A 232 15.41 -6.87 6.98
C LYS A 232 15.32 -7.86 5.83
N VAL A 233 14.73 -9.03 6.05
CA VAL A 233 14.53 -10.03 4.99
C VAL A 233 13.61 -9.46 3.90
N THR A 234 12.52 -8.78 4.25
CA THR A 234 11.65 -8.15 3.26
C THR A 234 12.36 -7.04 2.48
N GLU A 235 13.14 -6.19 3.14
CA GLU A 235 13.99 -5.18 2.48
C GLU A 235 15.02 -5.83 1.55
N ILE A 236 15.68 -6.91 1.99
CA ILE A 236 16.62 -7.68 1.18
C ILE A 236 15.89 -8.35 0.01
N THR A 237 14.70 -8.93 0.21
CA THR A 237 13.91 -9.54 -0.87
C THR A 237 13.45 -8.49 -1.88
N GLN A 238 13.15 -7.26 -1.44
CA GLN A 238 12.80 -6.16 -2.32
C GLN A 238 14.03 -5.72 -3.13
N LYS A 239 15.19 -5.56 -2.49
CA LYS A 239 16.45 -5.28 -3.18
C LYS A 239 16.85 -6.41 -4.14
N ILE A 240 16.65 -7.67 -3.75
CA ILE A 240 16.86 -8.83 -4.61
C ILE A 240 15.86 -8.83 -5.75
N LYS A 241 14.59 -8.44 -5.55
CA LYS A 241 13.60 -8.25 -6.62
C LYS A 241 14.01 -7.14 -7.59
N ASP A 242 14.54 -6.03 -7.07
CA ASP A 242 14.99 -4.90 -7.87
C ASP A 242 16.27 -5.25 -8.65
N ILE A 243 17.19 -6.00 -8.04
CA ILE A 243 18.36 -6.57 -8.72
C ILE A 243 17.94 -7.66 -9.72
N LEU A 244 16.98 -8.53 -9.37
CA LEU A 244 16.42 -9.51 -10.30
C LEU A 244 15.76 -8.82 -11.49
N LYS A 245 15.03 -7.72 -11.28
CA LYS A 245 14.47 -6.91 -12.37
C LYS A 245 15.56 -6.36 -13.29
N GLN A 246 16.72 -6.00 -12.74
CA GLN A 246 17.88 -5.54 -13.52
C GLN A 246 18.61 -6.69 -14.24
N VAL A 247 18.58 -7.91 -13.70
CA VAL A 247 19.34 -9.07 -14.21
C VAL A 247 18.51 -10.03 -15.08
N LEU A 248 17.19 -10.13 -14.86
CA LEU A 248 16.24 -11.01 -15.54
C LEU A 248 15.27 -10.23 -16.46
N GLU A 249 15.77 -9.38 -17.36
CA GLU A 249 14.94 -9.07 -18.54
C GLU A 249 14.70 -10.38 -19.33
N PRO A 250 13.58 -11.07 -19.07
CA PRO A 250 12.43 -11.02 -19.97
C PRO A 250 11.05 -10.97 -19.26
N GLN A 251 10.41 -9.78 -19.33
CA GLN A 251 8.96 -9.48 -19.39
C GLN A 251 7.92 -10.39 -18.68
N GLU A 252 7.36 -9.92 -17.56
CA GLU A 252 5.94 -10.07 -17.22
C GLU A 252 5.36 -8.67 -16.95
N ILE A 253 4.35 -8.29 -17.72
CA ILE A 253 3.74 -6.95 -17.76
C ILE A 253 2.46 -6.97 -16.91
N ASP A 254 2.36 -6.06 -15.96
CA ASP A 254 1.19 -5.80 -15.11
C ASP A 254 0.03 -5.24 -15.98
N GLU A 255 -1.10 -5.96 -16.02
CA GLU A 255 -2.21 -5.77 -16.97
C GLU A 255 -2.94 -4.42 -16.84
N ASN A 256 -2.68 -3.64 -15.78
CA ASN A 256 -3.45 -2.43 -15.49
C ASN A 256 -2.75 -1.09 -15.81
N GLU A 257 -1.47 -1.09 -16.19
CA GLU A 257 -0.79 0.12 -16.73
C GLU A 257 -0.70 0.15 -18.28
N LEU A 258 -1.19 -0.89 -18.96
CA LEU A 258 -1.18 -0.98 -20.43
C LEU A 258 -2.27 -0.12 -21.12
N PHE A 259 -2.90 0.81 -20.41
CA PHE A 259 -3.86 1.76 -20.97
C PHE A 259 -3.29 3.16 -21.21
N ILE A 260 -1.97 3.36 -21.04
CA ILE A 260 -1.27 4.62 -21.32
C ILE A 260 -0.46 4.48 -22.64
N GLY A 261 -1.20 4.35 -23.74
CA GLY A 261 -0.72 4.37 -25.13
C GLY A 261 -1.79 4.89 -26.11
N LYS A 262 -2.68 5.75 -25.59
CA LYS A 262 -4.05 5.89 -26.10
C LYS A 262 -4.21 6.39 -27.55
N PHE A 263 -3.30 7.18 -28.15
CA PHE A 263 -3.56 7.76 -29.50
C PHE A 263 -2.33 8.07 -30.37
N GLY A 264 -1.16 7.53 -30.04
CA GLY A 264 0.05 7.76 -30.85
C GLY A 264 0.03 7.03 -32.20
N LEU A 265 0.35 7.73 -33.28
CA LEU A 265 0.58 7.17 -34.62
C LEU A 265 1.99 6.58 -34.79
N GLY A 266 2.77 6.50 -33.72
CA GLY A 266 4.18 6.06 -33.73
C GLY A 266 5.13 6.99 -32.95
N PRO A 267 6.44 6.77 -33.10
CA PRO A 267 7.48 7.55 -32.42
C PRO A 267 7.43 9.05 -32.77
N LYS A 268 7.69 9.93 -31.78
CA LYS A 268 7.62 11.40 -31.94
C LYS A 268 8.45 11.91 -33.11
N LYS A 269 9.69 11.44 -33.24
CA LYS A 269 10.61 11.84 -34.32
C LYS A 269 10.04 11.53 -35.70
N ILE A 270 9.42 10.37 -35.88
CA ILE A 270 8.84 9.95 -37.15
C ILE A 270 7.57 10.75 -37.45
N ILE A 271 6.64 10.85 -36.48
CA ILE A 271 5.39 11.60 -36.66
C ILE A 271 5.67 13.06 -37.01
N TRP A 272 6.67 13.69 -36.39
CA TRP A 272 7.02 15.08 -36.64
C TRP A 272 7.36 15.33 -38.13
N TRP A 273 8.20 14.48 -38.73
CA TRP A 273 8.51 14.57 -40.15
C TRP A 273 7.27 14.33 -41.03
N VAL A 274 6.46 13.33 -40.69
CA VAL A 274 5.24 13.01 -41.43
C VAL A 274 4.24 14.16 -41.38
N ALA A 275 4.04 14.79 -40.22
CA ALA A 275 3.17 15.95 -40.06
C ALA A 275 3.59 17.11 -40.97
N ILE A 276 4.89 17.42 -41.01
CA ILE A 276 5.45 18.48 -41.87
C ILE A 276 5.21 18.16 -43.35
N ILE A 277 5.47 16.93 -43.78
CA ILE A 277 5.27 16.53 -45.17
C ILE A 277 3.80 16.72 -45.57
N PHE A 278 2.85 16.24 -44.76
CA PHE A 278 1.42 16.41 -45.05
C PHE A 278 0.95 17.87 -45.00
N THR A 279 1.52 18.73 -44.14
CA THR A 279 1.23 20.18 -44.17
C THR A 279 1.71 20.86 -45.45
N ILE A 280 2.88 20.49 -45.96
CA ILE A 280 3.41 21.06 -47.20
C ILE A 280 2.59 20.56 -48.38
N LEU A 281 2.28 19.26 -48.40
CA LEU A 281 1.48 18.64 -49.44
C LEU A 281 0.09 19.28 -49.54
N SER A 282 -0.60 19.51 -48.41
CA SER A 282 -1.93 20.13 -48.43
C SER A 282 -1.90 21.56 -48.98
N ILE A 283 -0.85 22.35 -48.71
CA ILE A 283 -0.71 23.69 -49.28
C ILE A 283 -0.46 23.62 -50.79
N ILE A 284 0.42 22.73 -51.23
CA ILE A 284 0.76 22.57 -52.65
C ILE A 284 -0.47 22.11 -53.45
N GLU A 285 -1.22 21.13 -52.93
CA GLU A 285 -2.41 20.61 -53.60
C GLU A 285 -3.46 21.70 -53.82
N VAL A 286 -3.71 22.55 -52.81
CA VAL A 286 -4.69 23.65 -52.92
C VAL A 286 -4.28 24.71 -53.94
N ILE A 287 -2.98 24.99 -54.07
CA ILE A 287 -2.47 26.02 -54.98
C ILE A 287 -2.36 25.48 -56.41
N CYS A 288 -1.81 24.28 -56.58
CA CYS A 288 -1.49 23.74 -57.89
C CYS A 288 -2.68 23.02 -58.54
N ILE A 289 -3.56 22.39 -57.76
CA ILE A 289 -4.65 21.54 -58.27
C ILE A 289 -5.94 21.76 -57.46
N PRO A 290 -6.56 22.95 -57.52
CA PRO A 290 -7.73 23.30 -56.71
C PRO A 290 -8.98 22.47 -57.03
N SER A 291 -9.01 21.82 -58.20
CA SER A 291 -10.12 20.98 -58.64
C SER A 291 -10.23 19.65 -57.87
N PHE A 292 -9.21 19.21 -57.14
CA PHE A 292 -9.20 17.90 -56.46
C PHE A 292 -9.83 17.91 -55.07
N GLY A 293 -11.08 18.38 -55.03
CA GLY A 293 -11.99 18.54 -53.90
C GLY A 293 -11.83 17.59 -52.70
N MET A 294 -11.71 16.29 -52.94
CA MET A 294 -11.72 15.30 -51.85
C MET A 294 -10.32 14.99 -51.31
N ILE A 295 -9.28 15.17 -52.13
CA ILE A 295 -7.89 14.81 -51.78
C ILE A 295 -7.31 15.84 -50.80
N TRP A 296 -7.41 17.14 -51.08
CA TRP A 296 -6.95 18.18 -50.16
C TRP A 296 -7.67 18.17 -48.81
N ILE A 297 -8.98 17.87 -48.78
CA ILE A 297 -9.73 17.69 -47.51
C ILE A 297 -9.09 16.55 -46.71
N TRP A 298 -8.81 15.42 -47.34
CA TRP A 298 -8.16 14.30 -46.68
C TRP A 298 -6.75 14.66 -46.20
N THR A 299 -5.91 15.31 -47.01
CA THR A 299 -4.54 15.67 -46.61
C THR A 299 -4.51 16.69 -45.47
N ILE A 300 -5.43 17.65 -45.43
CA ILE A 300 -5.59 18.60 -44.32
C ILE A 300 -5.99 17.86 -43.03
N VAL A 301 -6.98 16.96 -43.11
CA VAL A 301 -7.44 16.19 -41.94
C VAL A 301 -6.33 15.28 -41.41
N VAL A 302 -5.60 14.59 -42.29
CA VAL A 302 -4.46 13.74 -41.91
C VAL A 302 -3.33 14.56 -41.30
N SER A 303 -3.05 15.75 -41.84
CA SER A 303 -2.07 16.67 -41.25
C SER A 303 -2.45 17.06 -39.82
N PHE A 304 -3.71 17.45 -39.60
CA PHE A 304 -4.21 17.81 -38.27
C PHE A 304 -4.14 16.64 -37.27
N ILE A 305 -4.53 15.43 -37.69
CA ILE A 305 -4.46 14.22 -36.86
C ILE A 305 -3.00 13.92 -36.46
N ASN A 306 -2.04 14.09 -37.38
CA ASN A 306 -0.62 13.88 -37.07
C ASN A 306 -0.08 14.89 -36.06
N TRP A 307 -0.47 16.17 -36.17
CA TRP A 307 -0.10 17.20 -35.17
C TRP A 307 -0.73 16.92 -33.80
N LEU A 308 -2.01 16.54 -33.75
CA LEU A 308 -2.66 16.10 -32.52
C LEU A 308 -1.94 14.89 -31.90
N SER A 309 -1.53 13.93 -32.74
CA SER A 309 -0.80 12.75 -32.29
C SER A 309 0.58 13.11 -31.75
N TYR A 310 1.28 14.07 -32.37
CA TYR A 310 2.57 14.57 -31.88
C TYR A 310 2.45 15.25 -30.51
N TRP A 311 1.46 16.14 -30.32
CA TRP A 311 1.28 16.86 -29.06
C TRP A 311 0.80 15.98 -27.90
N LYS A 312 -0.06 15.00 -28.18
CA LYS A 312 -0.63 14.11 -27.16
C LYS A 312 0.17 12.82 -26.94
N SER A 313 1.26 12.67 -27.69
CA SER A 313 2.12 11.49 -27.63
C SER A 313 3.02 11.57 -26.40
N ASP A 314 3.01 10.54 -25.55
CA ASP A 314 3.97 10.33 -24.46
C ASP A 314 4.99 9.25 -24.84
N TRP A 315 5.47 9.26 -26.09
CA TRP A 315 6.46 8.29 -26.55
C TRP A 315 7.82 8.62 -25.94
N ASN A 316 8.31 7.71 -25.10
CA ASN A 316 9.64 7.77 -24.49
C ASN A 316 10.66 7.06 -25.39
N ASP A 317 11.60 7.80 -25.98
CA ASP A 317 12.57 7.29 -26.97
C ASP A 317 13.52 6.22 -26.40
N GLU A 318 13.77 6.19 -25.09
CA GLU A 318 14.67 5.21 -24.44
C GLU A 318 14.07 3.80 -24.32
N VAL A 319 12.74 3.68 -24.21
CA VAL A 319 12.03 2.38 -24.11
C VAL A 319 12.01 1.64 -25.46
N ILE A 320 12.26 2.36 -26.56
CA ILE A 320 12.15 1.88 -27.94
C ILE A 320 13.29 0.91 -28.32
N ASN A 321 14.47 1.04 -27.72
CA ASN A 321 15.64 0.28 -28.15
C ASN A 321 15.75 -1.14 -27.57
N ASN A 322 15.13 -1.44 -26.42
CA ASN A 322 15.37 -2.72 -25.74
C ASN A 322 14.29 -3.80 -25.90
N LYS A 323 13.06 -3.47 -26.32
CA LYS A 323 12.08 -4.50 -26.73
C LYS A 323 10.89 -3.88 -27.47
N PHE A 324 10.98 -3.78 -28.79
CA PHE A 324 9.82 -3.46 -29.63
C PHE A 324 8.77 -4.57 -29.48
N ASN A 325 7.74 -4.33 -28.67
CA ASN A 325 6.67 -5.30 -28.46
C ASN A 325 5.86 -5.42 -29.76
N LYS A 326 5.77 -6.63 -30.33
CA LYS A 326 5.14 -6.88 -31.64
C LYS A 326 3.68 -6.38 -31.70
N GLU A 327 2.99 -6.39 -30.57
CA GLU A 327 1.60 -5.92 -30.48
C GLU A 327 1.48 -4.40 -30.64
N ILE A 328 2.41 -3.64 -30.09
CA ILE A 328 2.45 -2.18 -30.21
C ILE A 328 2.64 -1.81 -31.69
N ILE A 329 3.53 -2.51 -32.40
CA ILE A 329 3.76 -2.31 -33.83
C ILE A 329 2.48 -2.58 -34.63
N ILE A 330 1.81 -3.70 -34.37
CA ILE A 330 0.58 -4.06 -35.09
C ILE A 330 -0.50 -3.02 -34.87
N ASN A 331 -0.67 -2.51 -33.64
CA ASN A 331 -1.63 -1.46 -33.34
C ASN A 331 -1.33 -0.14 -34.07
N ILE A 332 -0.05 0.24 -34.19
CA ILE A 332 0.36 1.40 -35.01
C ILE A 332 0.03 1.18 -36.48
N ILE A 333 0.37 0.01 -37.02
CA ILE A 333 0.10 -0.36 -38.41
C ILE A 333 -1.40 -0.28 -38.70
N THR A 334 -2.24 -0.84 -37.82
CA THR A 334 -3.71 -0.81 -37.97
C THR A 334 -4.25 0.63 -37.99
N ARG A 335 -3.72 1.54 -37.18
CA ARG A 335 -4.12 2.96 -37.18
C ARG A 335 -3.79 3.64 -38.51
N TRP A 336 -2.57 3.43 -39.03
CA TRP A 336 -2.16 3.96 -40.34
C TRP A 336 -2.97 3.36 -41.48
N TYR A 337 -3.29 2.07 -41.40
CA TYR A 337 -4.12 1.38 -42.37
C TYR A 337 -5.51 2.03 -42.52
N ILE A 338 -6.14 2.41 -41.40
CA ILE A 338 -7.44 3.10 -41.41
C ILE A 338 -7.30 4.47 -42.09
N ILE A 339 -6.27 5.25 -41.77
CA ILE A 339 -6.03 6.57 -42.36
C ILE A 339 -5.85 6.47 -43.88
N ILE A 340 -5.04 5.51 -44.33
CA ILE A 340 -4.78 5.26 -45.76
C ILE A 340 -6.05 4.78 -46.47
N SER A 341 -6.86 3.94 -45.82
CA SER A 341 -8.13 3.44 -46.37
C SER A 341 -9.13 4.58 -46.62
N ILE A 342 -9.22 5.55 -45.71
CA ILE A 342 -10.02 6.77 -45.91
C ILE A 342 -9.46 7.60 -47.08
N GLY A 343 -8.13 7.60 -47.26
CA GLY A 343 -7.49 8.22 -48.42
C GLY A 343 -7.92 7.56 -49.73
N LEU A 344 -7.89 6.23 -49.82
CA LEU A 344 -8.33 5.49 -51.03
C LEU A 344 -9.78 5.82 -51.41
N ILE A 345 -10.64 6.05 -50.42
CA ILE A 345 -12.01 6.50 -50.63
C ILE A 345 -12.02 7.90 -51.26
N ALA A 346 -11.25 8.85 -50.73
CA ALA A 346 -11.14 10.21 -51.29
C ALA A 346 -10.57 10.22 -52.72
N PHE A 347 -9.55 9.40 -52.98
CA PHE A 347 -8.98 9.22 -54.32
C PHE A 347 -10.02 8.61 -55.29
N SER A 348 -10.78 7.60 -54.86
CA SER A 348 -11.80 6.98 -55.72
C SER A 348 -12.93 7.94 -56.06
N MET A 349 -13.39 8.77 -55.11
CA MET A 349 -14.39 9.81 -55.39
C MET A 349 -13.90 10.84 -56.41
N THR A 350 -12.58 11.06 -56.50
CA THR A 350 -11.98 12.02 -57.44
C THR A 350 -11.85 11.43 -58.84
N PHE A 351 -11.53 10.14 -58.97
CA PHE A 351 -11.18 9.51 -60.25
C PHE A 351 -12.20 8.52 -60.81
N LEU A 352 -13.10 7.94 -60.02
CA LEU A 352 -14.09 6.96 -60.51
C LEU A 352 -15.46 7.60 -60.62
N MET A 353 -16.16 7.34 -61.72
CA MET A 353 -17.49 7.93 -61.98
C MET A 353 -18.58 6.86 -61.99
N GLY A 354 -19.85 7.28 -61.98
CA GLY A 354 -21.00 6.39 -62.17
C GLY A 354 -21.13 5.27 -61.12
N SER A 355 -21.65 4.11 -61.56
CA SER A 355 -21.82 2.93 -60.71
C SER A 355 -20.50 2.24 -60.37
N THR A 356 -19.45 2.44 -61.17
CA THR A 356 -18.10 1.92 -60.87
C THR A 356 -17.54 2.47 -59.57
N LEU A 357 -17.80 3.74 -59.26
CA LEU A 357 -17.45 4.34 -57.97
C LEU A 357 -18.14 3.61 -56.82
N GLN A 358 -19.46 3.41 -56.92
CA GLN A 358 -20.26 2.79 -55.86
C GLN A 358 -19.83 1.35 -55.58
N ILE A 359 -19.56 0.57 -56.64
CA ILE A 359 -19.11 -0.82 -56.53
C ILE A 359 -17.71 -0.87 -55.89
N TYR A 360 -16.78 -0.06 -56.38
CA TYR A 360 -15.42 0.02 -55.83
C TYR A 360 -15.45 0.36 -54.33
N MET A 361 -16.18 1.41 -53.97
CA MET A 361 -16.35 1.85 -52.58
C MET A 361 -16.93 0.76 -51.68
N SER A 362 -17.98 0.07 -52.15
CA SER A 362 -18.63 -1.00 -51.38
C SER A 362 -17.68 -2.16 -51.11
N ILE A 363 -16.92 -2.58 -52.12
CA ILE A 363 -15.93 -3.66 -52.00
C ILE A 363 -14.79 -3.25 -51.06
N VAL A 364 -14.24 -2.05 -51.24
CA VAL A 364 -13.12 -1.55 -50.43
C VAL A 364 -13.52 -1.40 -48.96
N ILE A 365 -14.69 -0.82 -48.67
CA ILE A 365 -15.18 -0.69 -47.29
C ILE A 365 -15.41 -2.08 -46.67
N ALA A 366 -16.10 -3.00 -47.37
CA ALA A 366 -16.38 -4.33 -46.84
C ALA A 366 -15.10 -5.13 -46.56
N LEU A 367 -14.13 -5.11 -47.49
CA LEU A 367 -12.84 -5.77 -47.35
C LEU A 367 -12.03 -5.18 -46.19
N ASN A 368 -11.94 -3.84 -46.10
CA ASN A 368 -11.19 -3.17 -45.05
C ASN A 368 -11.82 -3.41 -43.67
N SER A 369 -13.16 -3.40 -43.55
CA SER A 369 -13.86 -3.73 -42.31
C SER A 369 -13.59 -5.17 -41.85
N LEU A 370 -13.55 -6.13 -42.78
CA LEU A 370 -13.22 -7.52 -42.47
C LEU A 370 -11.77 -7.65 -41.99
N ILE A 371 -10.82 -7.00 -42.67
CA ILE A 371 -9.39 -7.04 -42.31
C ILE A 371 -9.14 -6.41 -40.94
N VAL A 372 -9.77 -5.27 -40.64
CA VAL A 372 -9.70 -4.65 -39.29
C VAL A 372 -10.32 -5.59 -38.26
N GLY A 373 -11.45 -6.24 -38.55
CA GLY A 373 -12.06 -7.25 -37.68
C GLY A 373 -11.10 -8.39 -37.32
N LEU A 374 -10.30 -8.87 -38.27
CA LEU A 374 -9.30 -9.93 -38.04
C LEU A 374 -8.14 -9.50 -37.12
N THR A 375 -7.93 -8.20 -36.92
CA THR A 375 -6.89 -7.70 -35.99
C THR A 375 -7.28 -7.82 -34.52
N PHE A 376 -8.58 -7.97 -34.22
CA PHE A 376 -9.08 -8.17 -32.86
C PHE A 376 -8.83 -9.58 -32.33
N PHE A 377 -8.56 -10.54 -33.21
CA PHE A 377 -8.27 -11.92 -32.83
C PHE A 377 -6.76 -12.17 -32.78
N ASP A 378 -6.24 -12.54 -31.61
CA ASP A 378 -4.79 -12.67 -31.37
C ASP A 378 -4.09 -13.67 -32.29
N ILE A 379 -4.77 -14.75 -32.63
CA ILE A 379 -4.26 -15.84 -33.48
C ILE A 379 -3.98 -15.34 -34.90
N THR A 380 -4.73 -14.35 -35.40
CA THR A 380 -4.67 -13.88 -36.78
C THR A 380 -3.91 -12.57 -36.96
N LYS A 381 -3.42 -11.93 -35.89
CA LYS A 381 -2.75 -10.60 -35.94
C LYS A 381 -1.61 -10.51 -36.98
N LYS A 382 -0.76 -11.54 -37.09
CA LYS A 382 0.34 -11.56 -38.08
C LYS A 382 -0.15 -11.65 -39.52
N LEU A 383 -1.10 -12.56 -39.78
CA LEU A 383 -1.72 -12.73 -41.08
C LEU A 383 -2.47 -11.44 -41.49
N ALA A 384 -3.18 -10.82 -40.55
CA ALA A 384 -3.90 -9.57 -40.76
C ALA A 384 -2.96 -8.43 -41.21
N GLY A 385 -1.76 -8.32 -40.64
CA GLY A 385 -0.75 -7.35 -41.07
C GLY A 385 -0.34 -7.48 -42.54
N TYR A 386 -0.10 -8.71 -43.02
CA TYR A 386 0.21 -8.95 -44.44
C TYR A 386 -1.00 -8.67 -45.35
N LEU A 387 -2.21 -9.05 -44.90
CA LEU A 387 -3.45 -8.79 -45.63
C LEU A 387 -3.75 -7.29 -45.76
N MET A 388 -3.44 -6.47 -44.74
CA MET A 388 -3.57 -5.01 -44.81
C MET A 388 -2.74 -4.44 -45.96
N ILE A 389 -1.45 -4.77 -46.03
CA ILE A 389 -0.55 -4.29 -47.08
C ILE A 389 -1.03 -4.75 -48.46
N PHE A 390 -1.36 -6.05 -48.59
CA PHE A 390 -1.87 -6.60 -49.84
C PHE A 390 -3.16 -5.90 -50.30
N SER A 391 -4.10 -5.65 -49.38
CA SER A 391 -5.37 -5.00 -49.71
C SER A 391 -5.20 -3.56 -50.21
N ILE A 392 -4.28 -2.78 -49.64
CA ILE A 392 -3.99 -1.42 -50.12
C ILE A 392 -3.40 -1.46 -51.53
N ILE A 393 -2.41 -2.34 -51.76
CA ILE A 393 -1.76 -2.48 -53.07
C ILE A 393 -2.78 -2.89 -54.14
N LEU A 394 -3.63 -3.88 -53.82
CA LEU A 394 -4.67 -4.34 -54.73
C LEU A 394 -5.71 -3.25 -55.01
N ALA A 395 -6.13 -2.50 -53.98
CA ALA A 395 -7.10 -1.41 -54.11
C ALA A 395 -6.54 -0.26 -54.99
N LEU A 396 -5.25 0.09 -54.84
CA LEU A 396 -4.58 1.08 -55.69
C LEU A 396 -4.45 0.62 -57.14
N LEU A 397 -4.10 -0.65 -57.36
CA LEU A 397 -3.98 -1.22 -58.69
C LEU A 397 -5.35 -1.24 -59.40
N LEU A 398 -6.40 -1.64 -58.69
CA LEU A 398 -7.78 -1.62 -59.22
C LEU A 398 -8.25 -0.18 -59.49
N LEU A 399 -7.94 0.77 -58.61
CA LEU A 399 -8.27 2.18 -58.81
C LEU A 399 -7.65 2.69 -60.12
N LEU A 400 -6.36 2.41 -60.34
CA LEU A 400 -5.63 2.86 -61.52
C LEU A 400 -6.18 2.24 -62.80
N ILE A 401 -6.50 0.95 -62.80
CA ILE A 401 -7.10 0.29 -63.97
C ILE A 401 -8.48 0.87 -64.27
N LEU A 402 -9.33 1.02 -63.25
CA LEU A 402 -10.69 1.53 -63.41
C LEU A 402 -10.71 3.02 -63.81
N SER A 403 -9.71 3.82 -63.40
CA SER A 403 -9.63 5.23 -63.78
C SER A 403 -9.42 5.44 -65.28
N PHE A 404 -8.75 4.49 -65.96
CA PHE A 404 -8.56 4.54 -67.43
C PHE A 404 -9.75 3.95 -68.20
N ILE A 405 -10.35 2.86 -67.72
CA ILE A 405 -11.38 2.15 -68.47
C ILE A 405 -12.76 2.83 -68.33
N GLN A 406 -13.10 3.33 -67.13
CA GLN A 406 -14.39 3.94 -66.79
C GLN A 406 -15.62 3.22 -67.40
N PRO A 407 -15.83 1.93 -67.12
CA PRO A 407 -16.78 1.13 -67.89
C PRO A 407 -18.27 1.48 -67.66
N SER A 408 -18.59 2.24 -66.61
CA SER A 408 -19.98 2.52 -66.23
C SER A 408 -20.56 3.82 -66.77
N TYR A 409 -19.74 4.73 -67.32
CA TYR A 409 -20.22 6.00 -67.84
C TYR A 409 -20.03 6.08 -69.35
N SER A 410 -21.11 6.41 -70.06
CA SER A 410 -21.09 6.63 -71.51
C SER A 410 -21.70 7.99 -71.82
N CYS A 411 -20.92 8.89 -72.41
CA CYS A 411 -21.45 10.16 -72.88
C CYS A 411 -22.32 9.93 -74.13
N LEU A 412 -23.59 10.34 -74.09
CA LEU A 412 -24.51 10.23 -75.23
C LEU A 412 -24.97 11.61 -75.71
N LEU A 413 -24.95 11.82 -77.02
CA LEU A 413 -25.43 13.05 -77.65
C LEU A 413 -26.93 12.95 -77.99
N SER A 414 -27.65 14.08 -77.89
CA SER A 414 -29.10 14.13 -78.18
C SER A 414 -29.42 13.97 -79.68
N SER A 415 -28.52 14.35 -80.58
CA SER A 415 -28.62 14.10 -82.03
C SER A 415 -27.24 13.74 -82.56
N ARG A 416 -27.14 12.78 -83.50
CA ARG A 416 -25.88 12.44 -84.19
C ARG A 416 -25.75 13.08 -85.58
N LYS A 417 -26.82 13.73 -86.05
CA LYS A 417 -26.90 14.42 -87.32
C LYS A 417 -27.34 15.86 -87.09
N LEU A 418 -26.55 16.80 -87.60
CA LEU A 418 -26.83 18.23 -87.55
C LEU A 418 -27.16 18.72 -88.96
N THR A 419 -28.25 19.45 -89.09
CA THR A 419 -28.72 20.07 -90.33
C THR A 419 -28.71 21.59 -90.18
N GLN A 420 -28.87 22.35 -91.28
CA GLN A 420 -28.93 23.81 -91.18
C GLN A 420 -30.04 24.35 -90.25
N SER A 421 -31.14 23.60 -90.07
CA SER A 421 -32.23 23.93 -89.16
C SER A 421 -31.93 23.55 -87.70
N ASN A 422 -31.24 22.44 -87.45
CA ASN A 422 -30.78 22.02 -86.13
C ASN A 422 -29.26 22.19 -86.03
N ARG A 423 -28.82 23.40 -85.64
CA ARG A 423 -27.38 23.75 -85.52
C ARG A 423 -26.76 23.44 -84.16
N TYR A 424 -27.57 23.03 -83.18
CA TYR A 424 -27.12 22.76 -81.82
C TYR A 424 -27.19 21.27 -81.49
N ILE A 425 -26.20 20.80 -80.76
CA ILE A 425 -26.15 19.46 -80.17
C ILE A 425 -25.95 19.58 -78.67
N PHE A 426 -26.71 18.77 -77.93
CA PHE A 426 -26.67 18.73 -76.46
C PHE A 426 -26.21 17.35 -76.01
N ILE A 427 -25.57 17.30 -74.85
CA ILE A 427 -25.34 16.03 -74.14
C ILE A 427 -26.68 15.59 -73.50
N LYS A 428 -27.09 14.35 -73.74
CA LYS A 428 -28.35 13.78 -73.21
C LYS A 428 -28.27 13.54 -71.70
N GLU A 429 -27.09 13.23 -71.20
CA GLU A 429 -26.79 13.02 -69.80
C GLU A 429 -26.03 14.21 -69.25
N GLN A 430 -26.34 14.62 -68.02
CA GLN A 430 -25.50 15.58 -67.32
C GLN A 430 -24.12 14.96 -67.04
N PRO A 431 -23.04 15.75 -67.06
CA PRO A 431 -21.74 15.25 -66.64
C PRO A 431 -21.84 14.74 -65.20
N PRO A 432 -21.08 13.69 -64.84
CA PRO A 432 -21.12 13.15 -63.49
C PRO A 432 -20.65 14.21 -62.50
N TRP A 433 -21.23 14.21 -61.29
CA TRP A 433 -21.02 15.25 -60.27
C TRP A 433 -19.55 15.46 -59.89
N ASN A 434 -18.71 14.44 -60.09
CA ASN A 434 -17.27 14.47 -59.80
C ASN A 434 -16.40 14.73 -61.04
N CYS A 435 -16.98 15.01 -62.20
CA CYS A 435 -16.27 15.59 -63.33
C CYS A 435 -16.06 17.08 -63.05
N MET A 436 -14.85 17.42 -62.59
CA MET A 436 -14.48 18.79 -62.23
C MET A 436 -14.26 19.61 -63.50
N ALA A 437 -14.86 20.81 -63.54
CA ALA A 437 -14.84 21.73 -64.68
C ALA A 437 -15.05 21.04 -66.05
N PRO A 438 -16.23 20.41 -66.26
CA PRO A 438 -16.51 19.66 -67.48
C PRO A 438 -16.47 20.57 -68.71
N SER A 439 -15.70 20.17 -69.73
CA SER A 439 -15.53 20.90 -70.97
C SER A 439 -15.76 20.00 -72.19
N LEU A 440 -16.40 20.55 -73.23
CA LEU A 440 -16.63 19.83 -74.49
C LEU A 440 -15.53 20.19 -75.49
N HIS A 441 -14.89 19.18 -76.06
CA HIS A 441 -13.87 19.32 -77.09
C HIS A 441 -14.33 18.62 -78.37
N SER A 442 -14.03 19.24 -79.51
CA SER A 442 -14.17 18.60 -80.82
C SER A 442 -12.85 18.64 -81.57
N ASN A 443 -12.61 17.61 -82.39
CA ASN A 443 -11.44 17.56 -83.27
C ASN A 443 -11.59 18.44 -84.54
N SER A 444 -12.78 19.01 -84.77
CA SER A 444 -13.05 19.87 -85.92
C SER A 444 -13.33 21.30 -85.48
N SER A 445 -12.79 22.28 -86.21
CA SER A 445 -13.12 23.70 -86.04
C SER A 445 -14.57 24.04 -86.44
N SER A 446 -15.26 23.12 -87.11
CA SER A 446 -16.66 23.29 -87.54
C SER A 446 -17.68 23.21 -86.40
N LEU A 447 -17.28 22.73 -85.21
CA LEU A 447 -18.09 22.69 -83.99
C LEU A 447 -17.44 23.56 -82.90
N ILE A 448 -18.16 24.57 -82.42
CA ILE A 448 -17.70 25.45 -81.35
C ILE A 448 -18.60 25.33 -80.12
N VAL A 449 -17.99 25.37 -78.94
CA VAL A 449 -18.70 25.40 -77.65
C VAL A 449 -19.46 26.72 -77.52
N ASP A 450 -20.75 26.64 -77.26
CA ASP A 450 -21.55 27.84 -76.98
C ASP A 450 -21.60 28.10 -75.47
N TYR A 451 -20.88 29.13 -75.02
CA TYR A 451 -20.82 29.49 -73.60
C TYR A 451 -22.14 30.05 -73.05
N THR A 452 -23.09 30.41 -73.91
CA THR A 452 -24.41 30.89 -73.48
C THR A 452 -25.36 29.76 -73.09
N LYS A 453 -25.06 28.51 -73.53
CA LYS A 453 -25.87 27.33 -73.26
C LYS A 453 -24.98 26.19 -72.74
N PRO A 454 -25.12 25.77 -71.48
CA PRO A 454 -24.25 24.78 -70.89
C PRO A 454 -24.31 23.45 -71.66
N PHE A 455 -23.15 22.82 -71.84
CA PHE A 455 -22.99 21.52 -72.52
C PHE A 455 -23.62 21.45 -73.91
N SER A 456 -23.49 22.53 -74.67
CA SER A 456 -23.95 22.60 -76.06
C SER A 456 -22.81 22.96 -77.01
N LEU A 457 -22.84 22.34 -78.20
CA LEU A 457 -21.97 22.70 -79.32
C LEU A 457 -22.83 23.24 -80.45
N LYS A 458 -22.31 24.25 -81.13
CA LYS A 458 -22.92 24.90 -82.29
C LYS A 458 -22.11 24.59 -83.54
N ALA A 459 -22.80 24.14 -84.58
CA ALA A 459 -22.23 23.97 -85.92
C ALA A 459 -22.07 25.33 -86.62
N ILE A 460 -20.88 25.57 -87.18
CA ILE A 460 -20.55 26.74 -87.99
C ILE A 460 -20.48 26.36 -89.47
N ASP A 461 -19.79 25.26 -89.77
CA ASP A 461 -19.63 24.73 -91.13
C ASP A 461 -20.26 23.34 -91.24
N PHE A 462 -20.79 23.02 -92.43
CA PHE A 462 -21.42 21.72 -92.74
C PHE A 462 -20.63 20.95 -93.80
N GLY A 463 -20.69 19.61 -93.78
CA GLY A 463 -19.99 18.72 -94.72
C GLY A 463 -18.83 17.90 -94.11
N VAL A 464 -18.65 17.91 -92.78
CA VAL A 464 -17.55 17.22 -92.09
C VAL A 464 -18.10 16.32 -90.99
N THR A 465 -17.42 15.21 -90.69
CA THR A 465 -17.68 14.40 -89.51
C THR A 465 -16.78 14.83 -88.37
N ALA A 466 -17.36 15.17 -87.23
CA ALA A 466 -16.63 15.70 -86.08
C ALA A 466 -16.78 14.77 -84.88
N ARG A 467 -15.66 14.36 -84.27
CA ARG A 467 -15.65 13.62 -83.01
C ARG A 467 -15.86 14.59 -81.85
N VAL A 468 -16.70 14.22 -80.89
CA VAL A 468 -16.98 15.01 -79.69
C VAL A 468 -16.50 14.24 -78.45
N GLU A 469 -15.76 14.93 -77.60
CA GLU A 469 -15.23 14.40 -76.34
C GLU A 469 -15.61 15.33 -75.18
N LEU A 470 -16.01 14.74 -74.06
CA LEU A 470 -16.17 15.42 -72.79
C LEU A 470 -14.88 15.26 -71.99
N LYS A 471 -14.20 16.36 -71.66
CA LYS A 471 -12.96 16.36 -70.86
C LYS A 471 -13.22 16.98 -69.49
N CYS A 472 -12.81 16.25 -68.46
CA CYS A 472 -12.80 16.71 -67.07
C CYS A 472 -11.38 17.17 -66.71
N GLU A 473 -11.27 18.13 -65.80
CA GLU A 473 -9.98 18.71 -65.38
C GLU A 473 -9.09 17.70 -64.62
N ASN A 474 -9.69 16.65 -64.05
CA ASN A 474 -9.00 15.51 -63.43
C ASN A 474 -8.36 14.53 -64.42
N GLY A 475 -8.27 14.88 -65.71
CA GLY A 475 -7.59 14.09 -66.74
C GLY A 475 -8.43 12.95 -67.32
N ILE A 476 -9.71 12.85 -66.94
CA ILE A 476 -10.64 11.84 -67.46
C ILE A 476 -11.36 12.41 -68.67
N SER A 477 -11.37 11.65 -69.77
CA SER A 477 -12.06 12.02 -71.01
C SER A 477 -13.01 10.93 -71.48
N PHE A 478 -14.23 11.33 -71.87
CA PHE A 478 -15.25 10.43 -72.40
C PHE A 478 -15.54 10.77 -73.86
N THR A 479 -15.57 9.74 -74.70
CA THR A 479 -15.91 9.91 -76.11
C THR A 479 -17.42 9.85 -76.28
N CYS A 480 -18.03 10.97 -76.69
CA CYS A 480 -19.49 11.08 -76.83
C CYS A 480 -20.02 10.55 -78.17
N GLY A 481 -19.13 10.35 -79.15
CA GLY A 481 -19.42 9.82 -80.47
C GLY A 481 -19.00 10.75 -81.59
N ASN A 482 -19.30 10.34 -82.83
CA ASN A 482 -19.09 11.14 -84.03
C ASN A 482 -20.41 11.79 -84.46
N VAL A 483 -20.32 13.03 -84.94
CA VAL A 483 -21.45 13.84 -85.41
C VAL A 483 -21.26 14.13 -86.88
N GLU A 484 -22.27 13.83 -87.68
CA GLU A 484 -22.30 14.15 -89.11
C GLU A 484 -22.97 15.51 -89.30
N LEU A 485 -22.23 16.46 -89.89
CA LEU A 485 -22.75 17.78 -90.25
C LEU A 485 -23.25 17.70 -91.70
N GLU A 486 -24.54 17.48 -91.92
CA GLU A 486 -25.10 17.36 -93.27
C GLU A 486 -25.29 18.75 -93.90
N SER A 487 -24.68 18.97 -95.06
CA SER A 487 -25.02 20.12 -95.91
C SER A 487 -26.36 19.83 -96.58
N SER A 488 -27.40 20.61 -96.27
CA SER A 488 -28.64 20.56 -97.06
C SER A 488 -28.31 20.97 -98.50
N PHE A 489 -28.56 20.08 -99.45
CA PHE A 489 -28.76 20.47 -100.84
C PHE A 489 -30.06 21.24 -100.98
#